data_AF-A0A6I4UYN4-F1
#
_entry.id   AF-A0A6I4UYN4-F1
#
_cell.length_a   1.000
_cell.length_b   1.000
_cell.length_c   1.000
_cell.angle_alpha   90.00
_cell.angle_beta   90.00
_cell.angle_gamma   90.00
#
_symmetry.space_group_name_H-M   'P 1'
#
loop_
_entity.id
_entity.type
_entity.pdbx_description
1 polymer ?
#
loop_
_entity_poly.entity_id
_entity_poly.type
_entity_poly.pdbx_seq_one_letter_code
_entity_poly.pdbx_strand_id
1 'polypeptide(L)'
;MKKLILTLALLAGLVGFAIATGLTDSVVEWRVRSALVENGVGEKRAECMAARMTDRLSVPQLLKLRNMEAQDGEPENPTGIRDFLRRVDRIGDAEVVAVTGSSAALCAIGIG
;
A
#
# COMPACT_ATOMS: atom_id res chain seq x y z
N MET A 1 30.67 24.41 -0.04
CA MET A 1 30.77 22.97 -0.40
C MET A 1 30.87 22.06 0.83
N LYS A 2 31.80 22.27 1.77
CA LYS A 2 31.89 21.45 3.01
C LYS A 2 30.60 21.40 3.85
N LYS A 3 29.89 22.53 4.00
CA LYS A 3 28.60 22.59 4.71
C LYS A 3 27.50 21.77 4.01
N LEU A 4 27.44 21.82 2.67
CA LEU A 4 26.50 21.02 1.86
C LEU A 4 26.78 19.52 1.96
N ILE A 5 28.06 19.13 1.95
CA ILE A 5 28.47 17.73 2.10
C ILE A 5 28.11 17.21 3.50
N LEU A 6 28.36 17.99 4.54
CA LEU A 6 27.99 17.65 5.92
C LEU A 6 26.47 17.52 6.10
N THR A 7 25.68 18.42 5.52
CA THR A 7 24.21 18.32 5.56
C THR A 7 23.69 17.11 4.78
N LEU A 8 24.27 16.79 3.61
CA LEU A 8 23.87 15.61 2.84
C LEU A 8 24.20 14.32 3.61
N ALA A 9 25.38 14.25 4.23
CA ALA A 9 25.81 13.12 5.02
C ALA A 9 24.94 12.92 6.27
N LEU A 10 24.54 14.02 6.93
CA LEU A 10 23.65 13.97 8.08
C LEU A 10 22.23 13.54 7.70
N LEU A 11 21.70 14.03 6.57
CA LEU A 11 20.42 13.58 6.02
C LEU A 11 20.47 12.10 5.62
N ALA A 12 21.52 11.66 4.93
CA ALA A 12 21.70 10.26 4.56
C ALA A 12 21.82 9.36 5.80
N GLY A 13 22.50 9.83 6.86
CA GLY A 13 22.59 9.13 8.14
C GLY A 13 21.23 8.99 8.84
N LEU A 14 20.42 10.05 8.85
CA LEU A 14 19.06 9.99 9.41
C LEU A 14 18.13 9.06 8.62
N VAL A 15 18.20 9.09 7.28
CA VAL A 15 17.43 8.18 6.43
C VAL A 15 17.88 6.73 6.64
N GLY A 16 19.19 6.48 6.67
CA GLY A 16 19.73 5.15 6.95
C GLY A 16 19.32 4.63 8.34
N PHE A 17 19.30 5.49 9.35
CA PHE A 17 18.85 5.14 10.70
C PHE A 17 17.35 4.82 10.76
N ALA A 18 16.51 5.59 10.05
CA ALA A 18 15.07 5.33 9.99
C ALA A 18 14.73 3.99 9.33
N ILE A 19 15.47 3.63 8.26
CA ILE A 19 15.32 2.33 7.59
C ILE A 19 15.81 1.19 8.51
N ALA A 20 16.95 1.37 9.17
CA ALA A 20 17.54 0.34 10.04
C ALA A 20 16.71 0.04 11.30
N THR A 21 15.89 0.99 11.76
CA THR A 21 15.05 0.85 12.95
C THR A 21 13.65 0.31 12.65
N GLY A 22 13.30 0.08 11.38
CA GLY A 22 11.97 -0.42 10.99
C GLY A 22 10.83 0.59 11.17
N LEU A 23 11.14 1.85 11.51
CA LEU A 23 10.14 2.92 11.65
C LEU A 23 9.35 3.15 10.35
N THR A 24 9.95 2.83 9.20
CA THR A 24 9.32 2.92 7.89
C THR A 24 8.13 1.97 7.78
N ASP A 25 8.21 0.78 8.35
CA ASP A 25 7.24 -0.29 8.10
C ASP A 25 5.95 0.00 8.84
N SER A 26 6.03 0.46 10.10
CA SER A 26 4.85 0.89 10.87
C SER A 26 4.13 2.09 10.26
N VAL A 27 4.88 3.04 9.67
CA VAL A 27 4.28 4.20 8.99
C VAL A 27 3.57 3.78 7.70
N VAL A 28 4.18 2.88 6.93
CA VAL A 28 3.59 2.34 5.70
C VAL A 28 2.34 1.54 6.03
N GLU A 29 2.39 0.67 7.03
CA GLU A 29 1.24 -0.13 7.48
C GLU A 29 0.07 0.77 7.90
N TRP A 30 0.34 1.78 8.73
CA TRP A 30 -0.68 2.74 9.13
C TRP A 30 -1.28 3.46 7.92
N ARG A 31 -0.46 3.87 6.96
CA ARG A 31 -0.95 4.55 5.75
C ARG A 31 -1.82 3.65 4.87
N VAL A 32 -1.44 2.37 4.73
CA VAL A 32 -2.22 1.36 4.00
C VAL A 32 -3.54 1.10 4.70
N ARG A 33 -3.53 0.91 6.04
CA ARG A 33 -4.73 0.76 6.86
C ARG A 33 -5.69 1.95 6.65
N SER A 34 -5.20 3.18 6.78
CA SER A 34 -6.03 4.39 6.59
C SER A 34 -6.66 4.43 5.19
N ALA A 35 -5.88 4.12 4.15
CA ALA A 35 -6.41 4.08 2.78
C ALA A 35 -7.51 3.02 2.62
N LEU A 36 -7.33 1.83 3.21
CA LEU A 36 -8.34 0.77 3.17
C LEU A 36 -9.64 1.21 3.87
N VAL A 37 -9.54 1.88 5.03
CA VAL A 37 -10.69 2.40 5.77
C VAL A 37 -11.40 3.51 5.00
N GLU A 38 -10.65 4.44 4.42
CA GLU A 38 -11.18 5.51 3.55
C GLU A 38 -11.96 4.95 2.34
N ASN A 39 -11.54 3.77 1.84
CA ASN A 39 -12.21 3.06 0.74
C ASN A 39 -13.28 2.06 1.21
N GLY A 40 -13.73 2.13 2.47
CA GLY A 40 -14.88 1.37 2.98
C GLY A 40 -14.57 -0.01 3.56
N VAL A 41 -13.30 -0.37 3.74
CA VAL A 41 -12.92 -1.58 4.48
C VAL A 41 -13.07 -1.33 5.97
N GLY A 42 -13.80 -2.18 6.69
CA GLY A 42 -13.98 -2.02 8.13
C GLY A 42 -12.66 -2.09 8.91
N GLU A 43 -12.52 -1.25 9.94
CA GLU A 43 -11.28 -1.04 10.73
C GLU A 43 -10.48 -2.32 11.04
N LYS A 44 -11.13 -3.35 11.60
CA LYS A 44 -10.49 -4.62 11.96
C LYS A 44 -9.96 -5.39 10.75
N ARG A 45 -10.69 -5.35 9.63
CA ARG A 45 -10.29 -6.01 8.38
C ARG A 45 -9.15 -5.22 7.72
N ALA A 46 -9.21 -3.90 7.74
CA ALA A 46 -8.17 -3.02 7.22
C ALA A 46 -6.84 -3.23 7.97
N GLU A 47 -6.87 -3.37 9.29
CA GLU A 47 -5.69 -3.67 10.11
C GLU A 47 -5.05 -5.01 9.74
N CYS A 48 -5.84 -6.10 9.69
CA CYS A 48 -5.37 -7.41 9.27
C CYS A 48 -4.78 -7.39 7.84
N MET A 49 -5.46 -6.73 6.90
CA MET A 49 -5.00 -6.63 5.53
C MET A 49 -3.72 -5.82 5.41
N ALA A 50 -3.62 -4.69 6.12
CA ALA A 50 -2.47 -3.81 6.08
C ALA A 50 -1.20 -4.52 6.55
N ALA A 51 -1.23 -5.15 7.74
CA ALA A 51 -0.09 -5.89 8.28
C ALA A 51 0.40 -6.97 7.29
N ARG A 52 -0.53 -7.76 6.75
CA ARG A 52 -0.20 -8.82 5.80
C ARG A 52 0.34 -8.29 4.47
N MET A 53 -0.14 -7.14 4.01
CA MET A 53 0.34 -6.51 2.78
C MET A 53 1.73 -5.90 2.96
N THR A 54 2.03 -5.25 4.09
CA THR A 54 3.35 -4.69 4.38
C THR A 54 4.41 -5.77 4.63
N ASP A 55 4.00 -6.93 5.17
CA ASP A 55 4.89 -8.08 5.36
C ASP A 55 5.31 -8.75 4.04
N ARG A 56 4.50 -8.59 2.98
CA ARG A 56 4.63 -9.34 1.72
C ARG A 56 5.05 -8.47 0.56
N LEU A 57 4.67 -7.20 0.55
CA LEU A 57 4.86 -6.28 -0.56
C LEU A 57 5.88 -5.20 -0.19
N SER A 58 6.72 -4.86 -1.16
CA SER A 58 7.59 -3.70 -1.05
C SER A 58 6.80 -2.39 -1.17
N VAL A 59 7.35 -1.29 -0.64
CA VAL A 59 6.74 0.05 -0.77
C VAL A 59 6.42 0.41 -2.23
N PRO A 60 7.32 0.21 -3.22
CA PRO A 60 6.99 0.46 -4.62
C PRO A 60 5.79 -0.36 -5.14
N GLN A 61 5.62 -1.60 -4.66
CA GLN A 61 4.49 -2.46 -5.02
C GLN A 61 3.17 -1.95 -4.42
N LEU A 62 3.18 -1.52 -3.14
CA LEU A 62 2.01 -0.91 -2.51
C LEU A 62 1.54 0.35 -3.26
N LEU A 63 2.47 1.15 -3.77
CA LEU A 63 2.14 2.36 -4.53
C LEU A 63 1.41 2.07 -5.86
N LYS A 64 1.54 0.85 -6.41
CA LYS A 64 0.83 0.44 -7.64
C LYS A 64 -0.67 0.26 -7.42
N LEU A 65 -1.12 0.06 -6.18
CA LEU A 65 -2.55 -0.06 -5.87
C LEU A 65 -3.34 1.21 -6.23
N ARG A 66 -2.69 2.37 -6.22
CA ARG A 66 -3.30 3.63 -6.66
C ARG A 66 -3.73 3.62 -8.12
N ASN A 67 -3.14 2.77 -8.96
CA ASN A 67 -3.56 2.63 -10.36
C ASN A 67 -4.98 2.04 -10.50
N MET A 68 -5.54 1.48 -9.42
CA MET A 68 -6.91 0.98 -9.36
C MET A 68 -7.94 2.09 -9.12
N GLU A 69 -7.53 3.27 -8.62
CA GLU A 69 -8.41 4.41 -8.37
C GLU A 69 -9.13 4.85 -9.66
N ALA A 70 -10.29 5.49 -9.50
CA ALA A 70 -11.05 6.02 -10.62
C ALA A 70 -10.25 7.14 -11.33
N GLN A 71 -10.19 7.08 -12.65
CA GLN A 71 -9.57 8.14 -13.47
C GLN A 71 -10.60 9.20 -13.89
N ASP A 72 -10.14 10.31 -14.45
CA ASP A 72 -11.01 11.39 -14.92
C ASP A 72 -12.06 10.87 -15.92
N GLY A 73 -13.33 11.07 -15.59
CA GLY A 73 -14.47 10.58 -16.38
C GLY A 73 -14.92 9.15 -16.03
N GLU A 74 -14.24 8.46 -15.10
CA GLU A 74 -14.69 7.19 -14.54
C GLU A 74 -15.54 7.42 -13.27
N PRO A 75 -16.57 6.59 -13.04
CA PRO A 75 -17.31 6.62 -11.78
C PRO A 75 -16.42 6.17 -10.63
N GLU A 76 -16.62 6.76 -9.45
CA GLU A 76 -15.86 6.44 -8.22
C GLU A 76 -15.86 4.92 -7.95
N ASN A 77 -17.03 4.30 -8.05
CA ASN A 77 -17.19 2.85 -7.95
C ASN A 77 -17.25 2.19 -9.32
N PRO A 78 -16.64 1.00 -9.49
CA PRO A 78 -16.71 0.26 -10.74
C PRO A 78 -18.16 -0.13 -11.07
N THR A 79 -18.58 0.10 -12.31
CA THR A 79 -19.99 -0.11 -12.74
C THR A 79 -20.33 -1.56 -13.08
N GLY A 80 -19.33 -2.44 -13.13
CA GLY A 80 -19.52 -3.86 -13.36
C GLY A 80 -18.20 -4.62 -13.40
N ILE A 81 -18.29 -5.94 -13.62
CA ILE A 81 -17.12 -6.83 -13.55
C ILE A 81 -16.03 -6.50 -14.59
N ARG A 82 -16.42 -6.09 -15.80
CA ARG A 82 -15.46 -5.70 -16.84
C ARG A 82 -14.71 -4.42 -16.47
N ASP A 83 -15.40 -3.46 -15.88
CA ASP A 83 -14.78 -2.22 -15.41
C ASP A 83 -13.83 -2.51 -14.25
N PHE A 84 -14.29 -3.29 -13.27
CA PHE A 84 -13.45 -3.75 -12.16
C PHE A 84 -12.18 -4.46 -12.63
N LEU A 85 -12.29 -5.43 -13.54
CA LEU A 85 -11.13 -6.16 -14.06
C LEU A 85 -10.19 -5.24 -14.86
N ARG A 86 -10.72 -4.26 -15.59
CA ARG A 86 -9.89 -3.24 -16.26
C ARG A 86 -9.09 -2.42 -15.24
N ARG A 87 -9.70 -2.01 -14.13
CA ARG A 87 -9.00 -1.27 -13.07
C ARG A 87 -7.96 -2.12 -12.34
N VAL A 88 -8.26 -3.40 -12.10
CA VAL A 88 -7.29 -4.35 -11.54
C VAL A 88 -6.11 -4.57 -12.49
N ASP A 89 -6.36 -4.68 -13.79
CA ASP A 89 -5.30 -4.84 -14.81
C ASP A 89 -4.34 -3.64 -14.83
N ARG A 90 -4.83 -2.41 -14.57
CA ARG A 90 -3.98 -1.20 -14.45
C ARG A 90 -2.94 -1.27 -13.34
N ILE A 91 -3.13 -2.11 -12.32
CA ILE A 91 -2.13 -2.30 -11.26
C ILE A 91 -0.81 -2.80 -11.87
N GLY A 92 -0.88 -3.62 -12.93
CA GLY A 92 0.29 -4.07 -13.69
C GLY A 92 1.27 -4.92 -12.88
N ASP A 93 0.80 -5.52 -11.77
CA ASP A 93 1.61 -6.33 -10.87
C ASP A 93 0.78 -7.48 -10.30
N ALA A 94 1.07 -8.69 -10.77
CA ALA A 94 0.33 -9.88 -10.39
C ALA A 94 0.51 -10.25 -8.90
N GLU A 95 1.66 -9.95 -8.31
CA GLU A 95 1.92 -10.20 -6.89
C GLU A 95 1.07 -9.26 -6.03
N VAL A 96 1.00 -7.98 -6.40
CA VAL A 96 0.15 -7.00 -5.70
C VAL A 96 -1.32 -7.42 -5.71
N VAL A 97 -1.83 -7.88 -6.87
CA VAL A 97 -3.21 -8.36 -7.00
C VAL A 97 -3.43 -9.63 -6.17
N ALA A 98 -2.52 -10.59 -6.26
CA ALA A 98 -2.63 -11.87 -5.54
C ALA A 98 -2.55 -11.67 -4.02
N VAL A 99 -1.60 -10.87 -3.53
CA VAL A 99 -1.45 -10.59 -2.10
C VAL A 99 -2.66 -9.82 -1.59
N THR A 100 -3.06 -8.73 -2.24
CA THR A 100 -4.23 -7.94 -1.82
C THR A 100 -5.50 -8.79 -1.79
N GLY A 101 -5.75 -9.58 -2.83
CA GLY A 101 -6.91 -10.48 -2.92
C GLY A 101 -6.89 -11.58 -1.86
N SER A 102 -5.74 -12.23 -1.65
CA SER A 102 -5.59 -13.26 -0.62
C SER A 102 -5.71 -12.69 0.80
N SER A 103 -5.13 -11.52 1.08
CA SER A 103 -5.30 -10.81 2.35
C SER A 103 -6.76 -10.46 2.59
N ALA A 104 -7.46 -9.93 1.58
CA ALA A 104 -8.89 -9.65 1.70
C ALA A 104 -9.70 -10.92 2.04
N ALA A 105 -9.44 -12.03 1.35
CA ALA A 105 -10.13 -13.29 1.59
C ALA A 105 -9.86 -13.87 2.99
N LEU A 106 -8.59 -13.94 3.39
CA LEU A 106 -8.17 -14.51 4.68
C LEU A 106 -8.63 -13.64 5.86
N CYS A 107 -8.51 -12.32 5.74
CA CYS A 107 -8.97 -11.38 6.78
C CYS A 107 -10.50 -11.30 6.86
N ALA A 108 -11.23 -11.54 5.75
CA ALA A 108 -12.68 -11.61 5.77
C ALA A 108 -13.21 -12.82 6.57
N ILE A 109 -12.47 -13.93 6.57
CA ILE A 109 -12.82 -15.16 7.32
C ILE A 109 -12.09 -15.28 8.66
N GLY A 110 -11.27 -14.28 9.03
CA GLY A 110 -10.63 -14.19 10.35
C GLY A 110 -9.38 -15.05 10.54
N ILE A 111 -8.69 -15.44 9.47
CA ILE A 111 -7.45 -16.26 9.51
C ILE A 111 -6.21 -15.52 8.99
N GLY A 112 -6.32 -14.20 8.82
CA GLY A 112 -5.29 -13.35 8.22
C GLY A 112 -4.18 -12.96 9.17
#